data_AF-A0A8T5LQ80-F1
#
_entry.id   AF-A0A8T5LQ80-F1
#
_cell.length_a   1.000
_cell.length_b   1.000
_cell.length_c   1.000
_cell.angle_alpha   90.00
_cell.angle_beta   90.00
_cell.angle_gamma   90.00
#
_symmetry.space_group_name_H-M   'P 1'
#
loop_
_entity.id
_entity.type
_entity.pdbx_description
1 polymer ?
#
loop_
_entity_poly.entity_id
_entity_poly.type
_entity_poly.pdbx_seq_one_letter_code
_entity_poly.pdbx_strand_id
1 'polypeptide(L)'
;MARIDDKIEEIRNYLDELSDIMPSSFDLYSSSLEKRLACERSFEKIVEAMVSLALLVITTKRMPKPSEDNKAFDILSQEKIISPKLAIKLKEAKGMRNILAHEYGQIDDELVFEAVTEEITADAEELISSILKTTETFKY
;
A
#
# COMPACT_ATOMS: atom_id res chain seq x y z
N MET A 1 17.12 13.38 3.23
CA MET A 1 16.42 12.33 4.00
C MET A 1 14.94 12.61 3.85
N ALA A 2 14.18 11.72 3.23
CA ALA A 2 12.73 11.88 3.10
C ALA A 2 12.08 11.87 4.49
N ARG A 3 11.12 12.76 4.73
CA ARG A 3 10.35 12.79 5.97
C ARG A 3 9.17 11.83 5.87
N ILE A 4 8.67 11.42 7.02
CA ILE A 4 7.45 10.60 7.11
C ILE A 4 6.29 11.35 6.44
N ASP A 5 6.18 12.65 6.67
CA ASP A 5 5.16 13.51 6.08
C ASP A 5 5.21 13.51 4.55
N ASP A 6 6.42 13.68 3.96
CA ASP A 6 6.61 13.66 2.50
C ASP A 6 6.10 12.33 1.89
N LYS A 7 6.36 11.20 2.56
CA LYS A 7 5.89 9.88 2.09
C LYS A 7 4.39 9.68 2.28
N ILE A 8 3.78 10.28 3.29
CA ILE A 8 2.33 10.25 3.48
C ILE A 8 1.65 11.07 2.36
N GLU A 9 2.17 12.26 2.05
CA GLU A 9 1.65 13.06 0.93
C GLU A 9 1.80 12.33 -0.41
N GLU A 10 2.92 11.65 -0.63
CA GLU A 10 3.14 10.84 -1.84
C GLU A 10 2.09 9.72 -1.97
N ILE A 11 1.78 8.99 -0.89
CA ILE A 11 0.72 7.97 -0.91
C ILE A 11 -0.63 8.59 -1.25
N ARG A 12 -0.98 9.73 -0.62
CA ARG A 12 -2.26 10.41 -0.87
C ARG A 12 -2.41 10.88 -2.31
N ASN A 13 -1.35 11.45 -2.88
CA ASN A 13 -1.36 11.85 -4.29
C ASN A 13 -1.64 10.66 -5.21
N TYR A 14 -1.05 9.48 -4.92
CA TYR A 14 -1.34 8.29 -5.72
C TYR A 14 -2.75 7.74 -5.50
N LEU A 15 -3.32 7.88 -4.31
CA LEU A 15 -4.73 7.54 -4.05
C LEU A 15 -5.67 8.47 -4.82
N ASP A 16 -5.38 9.78 -4.85
CA ASP A 16 -6.15 10.75 -5.62
C ASP A 16 -6.07 10.44 -7.12
N GLU A 17 -4.85 10.23 -7.65
CA GLU A 17 -4.64 9.79 -9.05
C GLU A 17 -5.41 8.51 -9.38
N LEU A 18 -5.39 7.52 -8.47
CA LEU A 18 -6.14 6.28 -8.63
C LEU A 18 -7.65 6.53 -8.67
N SER A 19 -8.17 7.40 -7.81
CA SER A 19 -9.58 7.74 -7.76
C SER A 19 -10.08 8.41 -9.05
N ASP A 20 -9.24 9.21 -9.71
CA ASP A 20 -9.56 9.89 -10.96
C ASP A 20 -9.62 8.94 -12.16
N ILE A 21 -8.81 7.89 -12.16
CA ILE A 21 -8.73 6.92 -13.27
C ILE A 21 -9.66 5.72 -13.08
N MET A 22 -10.16 5.51 -11.85
CA MET A 22 -10.91 4.33 -11.48
C MET A 22 -12.21 4.20 -12.30
N PRO A 23 -12.41 3.07 -13.01
CA PRO A 23 -13.67 2.84 -13.69
C PRO A 23 -14.78 2.56 -12.68
N SER A 24 -16.00 3.01 -13.00
CA SER A 24 -17.18 2.85 -12.13
C SER A 24 -17.75 1.42 -12.08
N SER A 25 -17.18 0.48 -12.83
CA SER A 25 -17.60 -0.93 -12.87
C SER A 25 -16.49 -1.82 -13.43
N PHE A 26 -16.55 -3.10 -13.07
CA PHE A 26 -15.66 -4.13 -13.60
C PHE A 26 -15.75 -4.28 -15.13
N ASP A 27 -16.93 -4.13 -15.73
CA ASP A 27 -17.09 -4.17 -17.19
C ASP A 27 -16.27 -3.08 -17.90
N LEU A 28 -16.21 -1.87 -17.32
CA LEU A 28 -15.41 -0.76 -17.87
C LEU A 28 -13.91 -0.93 -17.62
N TYR A 29 -13.55 -1.66 -16.56
CA TYR A 29 -12.18 -2.06 -16.29
C TYR A 29 -11.69 -3.12 -17.27
N SER A 30 -12.44 -4.21 -17.43
CA SER A 30 -12.06 -5.37 -18.27
C SER A 30 -12.12 -5.06 -19.78
N SER A 31 -13.00 -4.15 -20.20
CA SER A 31 -13.14 -3.75 -21.60
C SER A 31 -12.08 -2.76 -22.09
N SER A 32 -11.25 -2.20 -21.21
CA SER A 32 -10.23 -1.21 -21.55
C SER A 32 -8.86 -1.59 -21.00
N LEU A 33 -7.98 -2.05 -21.89
CA LEU A 33 -6.58 -2.35 -21.55
C LEU A 33 -5.86 -1.12 -20.94
N GLU A 34 -6.11 0.07 -21.48
CA GLU A 34 -5.52 1.32 -20.99
C GLU A 34 -5.91 1.58 -19.52
N LYS A 35 -7.20 1.47 -19.19
CA LYS A 35 -7.69 1.68 -17.82
C LYS A 35 -7.14 0.65 -16.86
N ARG A 36 -7.12 -0.63 -17.27
CA ARG A 36 -6.56 -1.71 -16.46
C ARG A 36 -5.10 -1.43 -16.13
N LEU A 37 -4.26 -1.19 -17.14
CA LEU A 37 -2.84 -0.91 -16.96
C LEU A 37 -2.59 0.34 -16.11
N ALA A 38 -3.41 1.39 -16.27
CA ALA A 38 -3.32 2.60 -15.47
C ALA A 38 -3.63 2.31 -13.99
N CYS A 39 -4.71 1.59 -13.71
CA CYS A 39 -5.14 1.21 -12.36
C CYS A 39 -4.10 0.29 -11.68
N GLU A 40 -3.63 -0.75 -12.38
CA GLU A 40 -2.58 -1.64 -11.90
C GLU A 40 -1.31 -0.85 -11.55
N ARG A 41 -0.88 0.05 -12.45
CA ARG A 41 0.32 0.86 -12.23
C ARG A 41 0.17 1.78 -11.01
N SER A 42 -0.99 2.39 -10.82
CA SER A 42 -1.26 3.21 -9.64
C SER A 42 -1.22 2.36 -8.36
N PHE A 43 -1.81 1.16 -8.38
CA PHE A 43 -1.73 0.22 -7.26
C PHE A 43 -0.28 -0.17 -6.93
N GLU A 44 0.54 -0.50 -7.93
CA GLU A 44 1.96 -0.81 -7.71
C GLU A 44 2.70 0.31 -6.98
N LYS A 45 2.45 1.57 -7.38
CA LYS A 45 3.05 2.76 -6.77
C LYS A 45 2.59 2.96 -5.34
N ILE A 46 1.29 2.82 -5.07
CA ILE A 46 0.72 2.95 -3.71
C ILE A 46 1.37 1.92 -2.78
N VAL A 47 1.39 0.65 -3.19
CA VAL A 47 1.99 -0.44 -2.41
C VAL A 47 3.49 -0.19 -2.15
N GLU A 48 4.24 0.25 -3.16
CA GLU A 48 5.66 0.57 -3.01
C GLU A 48 5.90 1.75 -2.05
N ALA A 49 5.06 2.78 -2.13
CA ALA A 49 5.10 3.92 -1.24
C ALA A 49 4.77 3.53 0.21
N MET A 50 3.78 2.64 0.43
CA MET A 50 3.46 2.09 1.76
C MET A 50 4.61 1.27 2.36
N VAL A 51 5.28 0.44 1.56
CA VAL A 51 6.47 -0.31 2.00
C VAL A 51 7.60 0.65 2.36
N SER A 52 7.83 1.66 1.52
CA SER A 52 8.85 2.69 1.77
C SER A 52 8.58 3.46 3.06
N LEU A 53 7.32 3.83 3.31
CA LEU A 53 6.88 4.48 4.54
C LEU A 53 7.13 3.58 5.76
N ALA A 54 6.79 2.29 5.68
CA ALA A 54 7.03 1.34 6.76
C ALA A 54 8.53 1.22 7.09
N LEU A 55 9.39 1.08 6.08
CA LEU A 55 10.85 1.03 6.24
C LEU A 55 11.42 2.33 6.83
N LEU A 56 10.86 3.48 6.42
CA LEU A 56 11.24 4.78 6.96
C LEU A 56 10.88 4.90 8.45
N VAL A 57 9.70 4.43 8.86
CA VAL A 57 9.29 4.40 10.28
C VAL A 57 10.20 3.49 11.10
N ILE A 58 10.49 2.28 10.62
CA ILE A 58 11.40 1.32 11.27
C ILE A 58 12.78 1.96 11.48
N THR A 59 13.32 2.61 10.44
CA THR A 59 14.63 3.25 10.49
C THR A 59 14.64 4.45 11.44
N THR A 60 13.61 5.30 11.37
CA THR A 60 13.47 6.49 12.22
C THR A 60 13.37 6.11 13.70
N LYS A 61 12.66 5.02 13.99
CA LYS A 61 12.50 4.51 15.36
C LYS A 61 13.63 3.58 15.84
N ARG A 62 14.68 3.38 15.01
CA ARG A 62 15.82 2.50 15.31
C ARG A 62 15.39 1.06 15.66
N MET A 63 14.31 0.59 15.05
CA MET A 63 13.86 -0.79 15.18
C MET A 63 14.81 -1.75 14.45
N PRO A 64 14.80 -3.05 14.79
CA PRO A 64 15.51 -4.06 14.02
C PRO A 64 15.13 -3.96 12.55
N LYS A 65 16.11 -3.82 11.66
CA LYS A 65 15.83 -3.79 10.22
C LYS A 65 15.28 -5.16 9.79
N PRO A 66 14.25 -5.19 8.93
CA PRO A 66 13.80 -6.44 8.37
C PRO A 66 14.92 -7.09 7.57
N SER A 67 15.00 -8.41 7.61
CA SER A 67 15.90 -9.18 6.74
C SER A 67 15.53 -9.05 5.25
N GLU A 68 14.27 -8.70 4.98
CA GLU A 68 13.65 -8.61 3.66
C GLU A 68 12.51 -7.59 3.71
N ASP A 69 12.32 -6.79 2.66
CA ASP A 69 11.28 -5.75 2.63
C ASP A 69 9.85 -6.28 2.89
N ASN A 70 9.60 -7.58 2.68
CA ASN A 70 8.30 -8.23 2.94
C ASN A 70 7.97 -8.32 4.44
N LYS A 71 8.96 -8.17 5.33
CA LYS A 71 8.79 -8.20 6.79
C LYS A 71 8.59 -6.82 7.42
N ALA A 72 8.58 -5.74 6.62
CA ALA A 72 8.40 -4.40 7.14
C ALA A 72 7.08 -4.26 7.92
N PHE A 73 5.97 -4.77 7.35
CA PHE A 73 4.67 -4.74 8.02
C PHE A 73 4.59 -5.65 9.26
N ASP A 74 5.30 -6.78 9.27
CA ASP A 74 5.38 -7.66 10.43
C ASP A 74 6.04 -6.95 11.62
N ILE A 75 7.13 -6.21 11.37
CA ILE A 75 7.81 -5.43 12.41
C ILE A 75 6.88 -4.34 12.96
N LEU A 76 6.19 -3.59 12.09
CA LEU A 76 5.24 -2.58 12.55
C LEU A 76 4.12 -3.19 13.41
N SER A 77 3.67 -4.40 13.08
CA SER A 77 2.65 -5.11 13.88
C SER A 77 3.19 -5.60 15.22
N GLN A 78 4.39 -6.17 15.25
CA GLN A 78 5.07 -6.60 16.48
C GLN A 78 5.28 -5.44 17.45
N GLU A 79 5.61 -4.27 16.92
CA GLU A 79 5.77 -3.02 17.67
C GLU A 79 4.43 -2.32 17.99
N LYS A 80 3.30 -2.98 17.68
CA LYS A 80 1.93 -2.51 17.93
C LYS A 80 1.61 -1.16 17.28
N ILE A 81 2.31 -0.81 16.21
CA ILE A 81 2.03 0.39 15.41
C ILE A 81 0.80 0.14 14.55
N ILE A 82 0.72 -1.03 13.92
CA ILE A 82 -0.44 -1.45 13.12
C ILE A 82 -1.07 -2.72 13.69
N SER A 83 -2.36 -2.92 13.40
CA SER A 83 -3.04 -4.15 13.79
C SER A 83 -2.47 -5.37 13.03
N PRO A 84 -2.48 -6.58 13.63
CA PRO A 84 -2.10 -7.80 12.91
C PRO A 84 -2.95 -8.03 11.65
N LYS A 85 -4.22 -7.62 11.70
CA LYS A 85 -5.14 -7.70 10.56
C LYS A 85 -4.67 -6.81 9.40
N LEU A 86 -4.33 -5.55 9.69
CA LEU A 86 -3.81 -4.63 8.68
C LEU A 86 -2.47 -5.12 8.11
N ALA A 87 -1.58 -5.65 8.96
CA ALA A 87 -0.31 -6.20 8.50
C ALA A 87 -0.48 -7.36 7.51
N ILE A 88 -1.49 -8.21 7.68
CA ILE A 88 -1.83 -9.28 6.74
C ILE A 88 -2.28 -8.69 5.40
N LYS A 89 -3.25 -7.77 5.43
CA LYS A 89 -3.78 -7.08 4.23
C LYS A 89 -2.69 -6.38 3.42
N LEU A 90 -1.81 -5.63 4.08
CA LEU A 90 -0.69 -4.94 3.42
C LEU A 90 0.33 -5.91 2.80
N LYS A 91 0.51 -7.11 3.39
CA LYS A 91 1.33 -8.18 2.81
C LYS A 91 0.66 -8.81 1.60
N GLU A 92 -0.66 -8.99 1.63
CA GLU A 92 -1.44 -9.50 0.50
C GLU A 92 -1.38 -8.51 -0.67
N ALA A 93 -1.55 -7.21 -0.42
CA ALA A 93 -1.40 -6.17 -1.44
C ALA A 93 0.02 -6.16 -2.06
N LYS A 94 1.06 -6.36 -1.24
CA LYS A 94 2.44 -6.55 -1.73
C LYS A 94 2.58 -7.82 -2.58
N GLY A 95 1.96 -8.91 -2.16
CA GLY A 95 1.93 -10.17 -2.92
C GLY A 95 1.29 -9.97 -4.28
N MET A 96 0.15 -9.28 -4.33
CA MET A 96 -0.55 -8.96 -5.56
C MET A 96 0.29 -8.08 -6.50
N ARG A 97 0.96 -7.04 -6.00
CA ARG A 97 1.93 -6.25 -6.79
C ARG A 97 2.98 -7.15 -7.44
N ASN A 98 3.51 -8.13 -6.71
CA ASN A 98 4.53 -9.04 -7.25
C ASN A 98 3.98 -9.95 -8.36
N ILE A 99 2.70 -10.35 -8.27
CA ILE A 99 2.01 -11.15 -9.29
C ILE A 99 1.80 -10.31 -10.55
N LEU A 100 1.27 -9.08 -10.40
CA LEU A 100 1.07 -8.13 -11.49
C LEU A 100 2.40 -7.82 -12.22
N ALA A 101 3.47 -7.56 -11.46
CA ALA A 101 4.77 -7.17 -12.03
C ALA A 101 5.51 -8.30 -12.77
N HIS A 102 5.22 -9.57 -12.49
CA HIS A 102 5.94 -10.71 -13.06
C HIS A 102 5.10 -11.56 -14.03
N GLU A 103 3.87 -11.15 -14.36
CA GLU A 103 2.96 -11.86 -15.28
C GLU A 103 2.79 -13.37 -14.93
N TYR A 104 3.00 -13.77 -13.67
CA TYR A 104 2.92 -15.17 -13.26
C TYR A 104 1.46 -15.63 -13.18
N GLY A 105 0.95 -16.18 -14.29
CA GLY A 105 -0.29 -16.98 -14.32
C GLY A 105 -1.52 -16.27 -14.91
N GLN A 106 -2.62 -17.01 -14.98
CA GLN A 106 -3.95 -16.44 -15.25
C GLN A 106 -4.32 -15.55 -14.07
N ILE A 107 -4.16 -14.24 -14.25
CA ILE A 107 -4.59 -13.24 -13.29
C ILE A 107 -6.12 -13.16 -13.39
N ASP A 108 -6.79 -13.28 -12.24
CA ASP A 108 -8.22 -13.01 -12.15
C ASP A 108 -8.41 -11.49 -12.09
N ASP A 109 -8.81 -10.91 -13.23
CA ASP A 109 -9.03 -9.47 -13.37
C ASP A 109 -10.05 -8.95 -12.34
N GLU A 110 -10.98 -9.78 -11.87
CA GLU A 110 -12.00 -9.39 -10.88
C GLU A 110 -11.38 -9.21 -9.49
N LEU A 111 -10.47 -10.12 -9.09
CA LEU A 111 -9.70 -9.98 -7.85
C LEU A 111 -8.77 -8.77 -7.87
N VAL A 112 -8.15 -8.48 -9.02
CA VAL A 112 -7.32 -7.27 -9.17
C VAL A 112 -8.19 -6.03 -9.08
N PHE A 113 -9.35 -6.01 -9.74
CA PHE A 113 -10.26 -4.90 -9.66
C PHE A 113 -10.69 -4.61 -8.23
N GLU A 114 -11.12 -5.61 -7.46
CA GLU A 114 -11.52 -5.45 -6.05
C GLU A 114 -10.38 -4.88 -5.19
N ALA A 115 -9.19 -5.46 -5.28
CA ALA A 115 -8.03 -5.01 -4.51
C ALA A 115 -7.60 -3.58 -4.86
N VAL A 116 -7.69 -3.21 -6.14
CA VAL A 116 -7.32 -1.87 -6.62
C VAL A 116 -8.40 -0.83 -6.29
N THR A 117 -9.68 -1.22 -6.27
CA THR A 117 -10.79 -0.25 -6.17
C THR A 117 -11.35 -0.05 -4.77
N GLU A 118 -11.33 -1.08 -3.93
CA GLU A 118 -11.98 -1.01 -2.61
C GLU A 118 -10.98 -1.14 -1.46
N GLU A 119 -10.05 -2.08 -1.54
CA GLU A 119 -9.22 -2.44 -0.39
C GLU A 119 -8.02 -1.50 -0.18
N ILE A 120 -7.30 -1.17 -1.25
CA ILE A 120 -6.02 -0.46 -1.13
C ILE A 120 -6.14 0.93 -0.49
N THR A 121 -7.23 1.65 -0.79
CA THR A 121 -7.47 2.99 -0.27
C THR A 121 -7.74 2.95 1.23
N ALA A 122 -8.58 2.02 1.68
CA ALA A 122 -8.88 1.86 3.10
C ALA A 122 -7.65 1.41 3.90
N ASP A 123 -6.90 0.45 3.37
CA ASP A 123 -5.71 -0.09 4.02
C ASP A 123 -4.57 0.96 4.09
N ALA A 124 -4.40 1.78 3.05
CA ALA A 124 -3.43 2.89 3.04
C ALA A 124 -3.77 3.96 4.07
N GLU A 125 -5.04 4.38 4.17
CA GLU A 125 -5.48 5.35 5.18
C GLU A 125 -5.38 4.80 6.60
N GLU A 126 -5.68 3.51 6.83
CA GLU A 126 -5.49 2.87 8.14
C GLU A 126 -4.01 2.86 8.54
N LEU A 127 -3.10 2.58 7.60
CA LEU A 127 -1.65 2.62 7.81
C LEU A 127 -1.18 4.04 8.18
N ILE A 128 -1.57 5.05 7.39
CA ILE A 128 -1.23 6.45 7.63
C ILE A 128 -1.72 6.89 9.02
N SER A 129 -2.99 6.64 9.35
CA SER A 129 -3.58 6.99 10.64
C SER A 129 -2.81 6.35 11.80
N SER A 130 -2.44 5.07 11.66
CA SER A 130 -1.71 4.32 12.67
C SER A 130 -0.30 4.87 12.91
N ILE A 131 0.40 5.27 11.84
CA ILE A 131 1.72 5.89 11.91
C ILE A 131 1.65 7.28 12.53
N LEU A 132 0.68 8.11 12.14
CA LEU A 132 0.52 9.47 12.66
C LEU A 132 0.26 9.47 14.17
N LYS A 133 -0.70 8.67 14.65
CA LYS A 133 -0.98 8.49 16.09
C LYS A 133 0.28 8.11 16.86
N THR A 134 1.06 7.23 16.26
CA THR A 134 2.32 6.79 16.82
C THR A 134 3.31 7.94 16.89
N THR A 135 3.48 8.77 15.86
CA THR A 135 4.40 9.92 15.89
C THR A 135 3.99 11.04 16.85
N GLU A 136 2.68 11.25 17.08
CA GLU A 136 2.17 12.27 18.01
C GLU A 136 2.40 11.90 19.48
N THR A 137 2.40 10.61 19.80
CA THR A 137 2.60 10.10 21.17
C THR A 137 3.98 10.44 21.76
N PHE A 138 4.95 10.84 20.92
CA PHE A 138 6.34 11.13 21.34
C PHE A 138 6.70 12.62 21.41
N LYS A 139 5.72 13.54 21.32
CA LYS A 139 5.96 14.99 21.46
C LYS A 139 6.07 15.48 22.92
N TYR A 140 6.19 14.60 23.91
CA TYR A 140 6.28 14.93 25.33
C TYR A 140 7.55 14.40 25.99
#